data_AF-A0A3D4CZC6-F1
#
_entry.id   AF-A0A3D4CZC6-F1
#
_cell.length_a   1.000
_cell.length_b   1.000
_cell.length_c   1.000
_cell.angle_alpha   90.00
_cell.angle_beta   90.00
_cell.angle_gamma   90.00
#
_symmetry.space_group_name_H-M   'P 1'
#
loop_
_entity.id
_entity.type
_entity.pdbx_description
1 polymer ?
#
loop_
_entity_poly.entity_id
_entity_poly.type
_entity_poly.pdbx_seq_one_letter_code
_entity_poly.pdbx_strand_id
1 'polypeptide(L)' 'DLIICEDLVSPFSKEQLPHLRGVTPEGQIFTFGRNPDAKNKNEFCGSIFSPDGEILFVNIQNLDHTFAIRGPWRG' A
#
# COMPACT_ATOMS: atom_id res chain seq x y z
N ASP A 1 -12.78 -4.96 4.04
CA ASP A 1 -11.98 -4.85 2.80
C ASP A 1 -10.64 -5.55 2.93
N LEU A 2 -10.05 -5.96 1.81
CA LEU A 2 -8.69 -6.47 1.72
C LEU A 2 -7.76 -5.35 1.27
N ILE A 3 -6.65 -5.14 1.99
CA ILE A 3 -5.59 -4.22 1.56
C ILE A 3 -4.53 -5.00 0.79
N ILE A 4 -4.14 -4.50 -0.38
CA ILE A 4 -3.11 -5.10 -1.25
C ILE A 4 -2.10 -4.05 -1.69
N CYS A 5 -0.88 -4.52 -1.97
CA CYS A 5 0.21 -3.70 -2.47
C CYS A 5 0.39 -3.92 -3.98
N GLU A 6 0.47 -2.85 -4.76
CA GLU A 6 0.85 -2.94 -6.17
C GLU A 6 2.37 -2.92 -6.35
N ASP A 7 2.88 -3.87 -7.13
CA ASP A 7 4.21 -3.82 -7.75
C ASP A 7 4.07 -3.24 -9.17
N LEU A 8 4.11 -1.90 -9.27
CA LEU A 8 4.14 -1.21 -10.57
C LEU A 8 5.56 -0.71 -10.90
N VAL A 9 6.58 -1.38 -10.37
CA VAL A 9 7.98 -1.02 -10.61
C VAL A 9 8.48 -1.73 -11.88
N SER A 10 8.59 -0.99 -12.98
CA SER A 10 9.07 -1.48 -14.27
C SER A 10 10.23 -0.66 -14.80
N PRO A 11 11.37 -1.24 -15.20
CA PRO A 11 12.45 -0.47 -15.81
C PRO A 11 12.06 0.18 -17.15
N PHE A 12 10.94 -0.23 -17.77
CA PHE A 12 10.52 0.18 -19.11
C PHE A 12 9.40 1.24 -19.14
N SER A 13 8.81 1.60 -17.99
CA SER A 13 7.69 2.57 -17.91
C SER A 13 8.12 3.89 -17.27
N LYS A 14 7.67 5.03 -17.84
CA LYS A 14 8.00 6.38 -17.35
C LYS A 14 7.22 6.80 -16.10
N GLU A 15 6.00 6.31 -15.92
CA GLU A 15 5.20 6.55 -14.73
C GLU A 15 5.03 5.27 -13.94
N GLN A 16 5.55 5.27 -12.71
CA GLN A 16 5.50 4.14 -11.80
C GLN A 16 5.02 4.67 -10.46
N LEU A 17 3.72 4.59 -10.27
CA LEU A 17 3.06 5.05 -9.07
C LEU A 17 2.42 3.84 -8.42
N PRO A 18 3.17 3.03 -7.64
CA PRO A 18 2.59 1.93 -6.92
C PRO A 18 1.63 2.46 -5.86
N HIS A 19 0.45 1.82 -5.79
CA HIS A 19 -0.57 2.16 -4.82
C HIS A 19 -0.70 1.08 -3.75
N LEU A 20 -1.16 1.54 -2.59
CA LEU A 20 -1.88 0.71 -1.66
C LEU A 20 -3.34 0.72 -2.10
N ARG A 21 -3.90 -0.45 -2.41
CA ARG A 21 -5.28 -0.59 -2.86
C ARG A 21 -6.12 -1.26 -1.79
N GLY A 22 -7.39 -0.92 -1.78
CA GLY A 22 -8.42 -1.70 -1.11
C GLY A 22 -9.27 -2.46 -2.11
N VAL A 23 -9.72 -3.65 -1.71
CA VAL A 23 -10.69 -4.47 -2.43
C VAL A 23 -11.88 -4.74 -1.52
N THR A 24 -13.07 -4.33 -1.93
CA THR A 24 -14.31 -4.59 -1.16
C THR A 24 -14.72 -6.07 -1.27
N PRO A 25 -15.60 -6.58 -0.39
CA PRO A 25 -16.13 -7.95 -0.51
C PRO A 25 -16.80 -8.24 -1.87
N GLU A 26 -17.34 -7.22 -2.54
CA GLU A 26 -17.95 -7.27 -3.87
C GLU A 26 -16.91 -7.20 -5.01
N GLY A 27 -15.62 -7.13 -4.68
CA GLY A 27 -14.51 -7.09 -5.63
C GLY A 27 -14.23 -5.71 -6.22
N GLN A 28 -14.80 -4.63 -5.66
CA GLN A 28 -14.51 -3.28 -6.14
C GLN A 28 -13.15 -2.81 -5.65
N ILE A 29 -12.33 -2.27 -6.56
CA ILE A 29 -10.99 -1.75 -6.25
C ILE A 29 -11.06 -0.25 -5.99
N PHE A 30 -10.44 0.22 -4.91
CA PHE A 30 -10.27 1.64 -4.63
C PHE A 30 -8.82 1.98 -4.28
N THR A 31 -8.46 3.24 -4.53
CA THR A 31 -7.14 3.78 -4.15
C THR A 31 -7.16 4.16 -2.67
N PHE A 32 -6.36 3.48 -1.87
CA PHE A 32 -6.19 3.81 -0.46
C PHE A 32 -5.04 4.81 -0.26
N GLY A 33 -3.92 4.57 -0.92
CA GLY A 33 -2.75 5.44 -0.85
C GLY A 33 -1.84 5.27 -2.05
N ARG A 34 -0.97 6.25 -2.28
CA ARG A 34 0.05 6.22 -3.33
C ARG A 34 1.41 6.38 -2.69
N ASN A 35 2.40 5.61 -3.13
CA ASN A 35 3.78 5.87 -2.71
C ASN A 35 4.21 7.24 -3.31
N PRO A 36 4.56 8.25 -2.48
CA PRO A 36 4.99 9.54 -3.00
C PRO A 36 6.38 9.49 -3.64
N ASP A 37 7.19 8.46 -3.37
CA ASP A 37 8.54 8.31 -3.89
C ASP A 37 8.57 7.66 -5.28
N ALA A 38 8.08 8.42 -6.27
CA ALA A 38 8.13 8.03 -7.67
C ALA A 38 9.54 8.05 -8.28
N LYS A 39 10.52 8.65 -7.59
CA LYS A 39 11.88 8.83 -8.11
C LYS A 39 12.74 7.58 -7.93
N ASN A 40 12.63 6.95 -6.75
CA ASN A 40 13.43 5.78 -6.43
C ASN A 40 12.77 4.46 -6.87
N LYS A 41 11.57 4.53 -7.46
CA LYS A 41 10.83 3.36 -7.97
C LYS A 41 10.69 2.25 -6.91
N ASN A 42 10.35 2.64 -5.69
CA ASN A 42 10.14 1.67 -4.62
C ASN A 42 8.68 1.22 -4.61
N GLU A 43 8.44 -0.08 -4.58
CA GLU A 43 7.10 -0.64 -4.42
C GLU A 43 6.65 -0.66 -2.95
N PHE A 44 5.33 -0.66 -2.76
CA PHE A 44 4.79 -1.16 -1.50
C PHE A 44 4.96 -2.67 -1.47
N CYS A 45 5.27 -3.24 -0.31
CA CYS A 45 5.27 -4.67 -0.12
C CYS A 45 4.73 -4.99 1.26
N GLY A 46 3.84 -5.99 1.35
CA GLY A 46 3.25 -6.40 2.61
C GLY A 46 2.33 -5.35 3.25
N SER A 47 1.18 -5.81 3.72
CA SER A 47 0.31 -5.00 4.56
C SER A 47 -0.39 -5.88 5.58
N ILE A 48 -0.45 -5.44 6.83
CA ILE A 48 -1.15 -6.16 7.87
C ILE A 48 -1.70 -5.21 8.93
N PHE A 49 -2.92 -5.47 9.38
CA PHE A 49 -3.47 -4.80 10.54
C PHE A 49 -2.91 -5.42 11.83
N SER A 50 -2.70 -4.60 12.85
CA SER A 50 -2.50 -5.07 14.22
C SER A 50 -3.66 -5.97 14.66
N PRO A 51 -3.47 -6.86 15.67
CA PRO A 51 -4.53 -7.76 16.12
C PRO A 51 -5.81 -7.04 16.60
N ASP A 52 -5.68 -5.82 17.12
CA ASP A 52 -6.79 -4.95 17.52
C ASP A 52 -7.37 -4.14 16.34
N GLY A 53 -6.77 -4.20 15.15
CA GLY A 53 -7.19 -3.47 13.96
C GLY A 53 -6.99 -1.96 14.04
N GLU A 54 -6.25 -1.43 15.02
CA GLU A 54 -6.04 0.02 15.17
C GLU A 54 -4.90 0.58 14.31
N ILE A 55 -3.97 -0.26 13.89
CA ILE A 55 -2.78 0.13 13.13
C ILE A 55 -2.70 -0.72 11.87
N LEU A 56 -2.62 -0.06 10.71
CA LEU A 56 -2.19 -0.69 9.47
C LEU A 56 -0.67 -0.54 9.34
N PHE A 57 0.04 -1.66 9.28
CA PHE A 57 1.45 -1.70 8.92
C PHE A 57 1.62 -1.96 7.43
N VAL A 58 2.51 -1.20 6.78
CA VAL A 58 2.83 -1.34 5.34
C VAL A 58 4.33 -1.13 5.15
N ASN A 59 4.97 -1.94 4.31
CA ASN A 59 6.41 -1.82 4.05
C ASN A 59 6.70 -1.23 2.66
N ILE A 60 7.92 -0.70 2.52
CA ILE A 60 8.53 -0.33 1.24
C ILE A 60 9.74 -1.25 1.03
N GLN A 61 9.72 -2.05 -0.04
CA GLN A 61 10.65 -3.17 -0.21
C GLN A 61 12.13 -2.77 -0.15
N ASN A 62 12.52 -1.76 -0.94
CA ASN A 62 13.93 -1.41 -1.14
C ASN A 62 14.41 -0.23 -0.28
N LEU A 63 13.56 0.29 0.62
CA LEU A 63 13.86 1.43 1.47
C LEU A 63 13.90 1.07 2.96
N ASP A 64 13.78 -0.21 3.31
CA ASP A 64 13.76 -0.74 4.68
C ASP A 64 12.77 -0.02 5.62
N HIS A 65 11.73 0.61 5.06
CA HIS A 65 10.77 1.41 5.80
C HIS A 65 9.52 0.60 6.12
N THR A 66 9.04 0.73 7.35
CA THR A 66 7.71 0.26 7.78
C THR A 66 6.92 1.45 8.30
N PHE A 67 5.75 1.69 7.71
CA PHE A 67 4.82 2.71 8.18
C PHE A 67 3.82 2.08 9.15
N ALA A 68 3.55 2.77 10.26
CA ALA A 68 2.47 2.45 11.17
C ALA A 68 1.39 3.53 11.03
N ILE A 69 0.28 3.20 10.39
CA ILE A 69 -0.78 4.14 10.03
C ILE A 69 -1.95 3.93 11.00
N ARG A 70 -2.40 5.01 11.65
CA ARG A 70 -3.63 5.04 12.44
C ARG A 70 -4.75 5.74 11.67
N GLY A 71 -5.98 5.34 11.91
CA GLY A 71 -7.14 5.89 11.22
C GLY A 71 -8.46 5.36 11.76
N PRO A 72 -9.59 5.88 11.28
CA PRO A 72 -10.92 5.43 11.66
C PRO A 72 -11.29 4.13 10.91
N TRP A 73 -10.61 3.02 11.23
CA TRP A 73 -10.70 1.77 10.45
C TRP A 73 -12.01 1.00 10.61
N ARG A 74 -12.73 1.22 11.71
CA ARG A 74 -13.95 0.47 12.07
C ARG A 74 -15.22 1.19 11.61
N GLY A 75 -15.25 1.59 10.34
CA GLY A 75 -16.40 2.16 9.65
C GLY A 75 -17.25 1.12 8.94
#